data_AF-A0A3D2FTZ3-F1
#
_entry.id   AF-A0A3D2FTZ3-F1
#
_cell.length_a   1.000
_cell.length_b   1.000
_cell.length_c   1.000
_cell.angle_alpha   90.00
_cell.angle_beta   90.00
_cell.angle_gamma   90.00
#
_symmetry.space_group_name_H-M   'P 1'
#
loop_
_entity.id
_entity.type
_entity.pdbx_description
1 polymer ?
#
loop_
_entity_poly.entity_id
_entity_poly.type
_entity_poly.pdbx_seq_one_letter_code
_entity_poly.pdbx_strand_id
1 'polypeptide(L)'
;GTRHTGSLVLLPREAQQWIPPENLDDLQFADLAPLLGDLPPPLFVLGAGGAPMHPFIDLAAQFREHDIAFELLSTAAACRTWNVLMSEGRNAAAALVAI
;
A
#
# COMPACT_ATOMS: atom_id res chain seq x y z
N GLY A 1 -4.55 10.36 -18.04
CA GLY A 1 -4.32 9.31 -17.04
C GLY A 1 -3.95 8.03 -17.77
N THR A 2 -2.85 7.40 -17.39
CA THR A 2 -2.41 6.12 -17.96
C THR A 2 -3.14 4.99 -17.24
N ARG A 3 -3.72 4.05 -17.99
CA ARG A 3 -4.32 2.84 -17.40
C ARG A 3 -3.21 1.83 -17.16
N HIS A 4 -3.08 1.38 -15.92
CA HIS A 4 -2.18 0.30 -15.56
C HIS A 4 -2.95 -1.01 -15.41
N THR A 5 -2.35 -2.10 -15.87
CA THR A 5 -2.87 -3.46 -15.68
C THR A 5 -2.00 -4.14 -14.62
N GLY A 6 -2.62 -4.73 -13.61
CA GLY A 6 -1.94 -5.36 -12.48
C GLY A 6 -1.80 -4.46 -11.26
N SER A 7 -1.21 -5.01 -10.20
CA SER A 7 -1.03 -4.36 -8.92
C SER A 7 0.08 -3.30 -8.97
N LEU A 8 -0.06 -2.22 -8.21
CA LEU A 8 0.89 -1.10 -8.17
C LEU A 8 1.30 -0.75 -6.74
N VAL A 9 2.56 -0.37 -6.57
CA VAL A 9 3.00 0.45 -5.43
C VAL A 9 3.15 1.89 -5.89
N LEU A 10 2.59 2.80 -5.12
CA LEU A 10 2.58 4.23 -5.33
C LEU A 10 3.41 4.90 -4.24
N LEU A 11 4.30 5.77 -4.68
CA LEU A 11 5.02 6.74 -3.88
C LEU A 11 4.72 8.13 -4.44
N PRO A 12 5.00 9.22 -3.71
CA PRO A 12 4.58 10.56 -4.12
C PRO A 12 5.11 11.00 -5.49
N ARG A 13 6.21 10.40 -5.97
CA ARG A 13 6.89 10.77 -7.22
C ARG A 13 7.02 9.61 -8.21
N GLU A 14 6.59 8.41 -7.85
CA GLU A 14 6.78 7.22 -8.65
C GLU A 14 5.66 6.21 -8.46
N ALA A 15 5.43 5.43 -9.50
CA ALA A 15 4.52 4.31 -9.48
C ALA A 15 5.24 3.12 -10.10
N GLN A 16 5.23 2.00 -9.39
CA GLN A 16 5.91 0.79 -9.82
C GLN A 16 4.96 -0.39 -9.78
N GLN A 17 5.13 -1.30 -10.75
CA GLN A 17 4.43 -2.58 -10.72
C GLN A 17 5.03 -3.45 -9.63
N TRP A 18 4.17 -4.22 -8.98
CA TRP A 18 4.58 -5.24 -8.01
C TRP A 18 3.69 -6.46 -8.16
N ILE A 19 4.16 -7.58 -7.62
CA ILE A 19 3.45 -8.84 -7.63
C ILE A 19 3.19 -9.19 -6.16
N PRO A 20 1.95 -9.03 -5.66
CA PRO A 20 1.60 -9.51 -4.32
C PRO A 20 1.69 -11.04 -4.27
N PRO A 21 1.85 -11.64 -3.09
CA PRO A 21 1.77 -13.09 -2.92
C PRO A 21 0.42 -13.63 -3.41
N GLU A 22 0.40 -14.91 -3.81
CA GLU A 22 -0.83 -15.58 -4.29
C GLU A 22 -1.94 -15.52 -3.25
N ASN A 23 -1.59 -15.73 -1.99
CA ASN A 23 -2.44 -15.46 -0.85
C ASN A 23 -2.01 -14.14 -0.21
N LEU A 24 -2.89 -13.15 -0.24
CA LEU A 24 -2.56 -11.82 0.27
C LEU A 24 -2.29 -11.85 1.78
N ASP A 25 -2.85 -12.80 2.52
CA ASP A 25 -2.63 -12.96 3.96
C ASP A 25 -1.18 -13.32 4.31
N ASP A 26 -0.43 -13.86 3.34
CA ASP A 26 0.98 -14.18 3.50
C ASP A 26 1.88 -12.94 3.32
N LEU A 27 1.32 -11.79 2.92
CA LEU A 27 2.06 -10.56 2.69
C LEU A 27 2.81 -10.09 3.94
N GLN A 28 4.13 -9.92 3.80
CA GLN A 28 5.00 -9.44 4.86
C GLN A 28 5.56 -8.06 4.51
N PHE A 29 6.03 -7.33 5.52
CA PHE A 29 6.74 -6.06 5.32
C PHE A 29 7.94 -6.22 4.38
N ALA A 30 8.64 -7.36 4.44
CA ALA A 30 9.79 -7.65 3.59
C ALA A 30 9.48 -7.67 2.08
N ASP A 31 8.23 -7.95 1.68
CA ASP A 31 7.80 -7.92 0.28
C ASP A 31 7.63 -6.48 -0.24
N LEU A 32 7.37 -5.54 0.68
CA LEU A 32 7.07 -4.15 0.38
C LEU A 32 8.26 -3.22 0.65
N ALA A 33 9.10 -3.53 1.64
CA ALA A 33 10.23 -2.69 2.05
C ALA A 33 11.14 -2.27 0.89
N PRO A 34 11.52 -3.16 -0.07
CA PRO A 34 12.35 -2.77 -1.21
C PRO A 34 11.67 -1.74 -2.14
N LEU A 35 10.34 -1.65 -2.07
CA LEU A 35 9.50 -0.78 -2.90
C LEU A 35 9.22 0.57 -2.22
N LEU A 36 9.64 0.78 -0.97
CA LEU A 36 9.42 2.03 -0.24
C LEU A 36 10.59 3.03 -0.34
N GLY A 37 11.69 2.61 -0.96
CA GLY A 37 12.93 3.38 -1.06
C GLY A 37 13.70 3.44 0.27
N ASP A 38 14.84 4.14 0.25
CA ASP A 38 15.76 4.21 1.40
C ASP A 38 15.15 4.96 2.61
N LEU A 39 14.21 5.86 2.36
CA LEU A 39 13.48 6.60 3.39
C LEU A 39 11.98 6.36 3.23
N PRO A 40 11.42 5.33 3.90
CA PRO A 40 10.02 4.99 3.75
C PRO A 40 9.12 6.10 4.30
N PRO A 41 7.95 6.36 3.67
CA PRO A 41 6.96 7.29 4.21
C PRO A 41 6.40 6.83 5.55
N PRO A 42 5.97 7.75 6.43
CA PRO A 42 5.43 7.41 7.75
C PRO A 42 4.02 6.79 7.71
N LEU A 43 3.40 6.70 6.53
CA LEU A 43 2.08 6.13 6.32
C LEU A 43 2.11 5.22 5.10
N PHE A 44 1.60 4.00 5.27
CA PHE A 44 1.40 3.03 4.23
C PHE A 44 -0.07 2.61 4.15
N VAL A 45 -0.64 2.67 2.94
CA VAL A 45 -2.02 2.27 2.67
C VAL A 45 -2.04 1.01 1.80
N LEU A 46 -2.60 -0.09 2.31
CA LEU A 46 -2.85 -1.30 1.53
C LEU A 46 -4.29 -1.29 0.98
N GLY A 47 -4.42 -1.26 -0.34
CA GLY A 47 -5.65 -1.56 -1.07
C GLY A 47 -5.72 -3.05 -1.40
N ALA A 48 -6.44 -3.83 -0.61
CA ALA A 48 -6.50 -5.30 -0.68
C ALA A 48 -7.60 -5.85 -1.63
N GLY A 49 -7.86 -5.15 -2.74
CA GLY A 49 -8.92 -5.55 -3.69
C GLY A 49 -10.31 -5.12 -3.23
N GLY A 50 -11.15 -6.10 -2.87
CA GLY A 50 -12.53 -5.91 -2.43
C GLY A 50 -12.66 -5.24 -1.05
N ALA A 51 -13.81 -5.40 -0.38
CA ALA A 51 -13.95 -4.99 1.02
C ALA A 51 -13.20 -6.00 1.91
N PRO A 52 -12.05 -5.63 2.51
CA PRO A 52 -11.30 -6.57 3.34
C PRO A 52 -12.15 -6.97 4.55
N MET A 53 -12.31 -8.28 4.76
CA MET A 53 -13.17 -8.81 5.83
C MET A 53 -12.42 -9.06 7.14
N HIS A 54 -11.08 -9.07 7.13
CA HIS A 54 -10.25 -9.30 8.30
C HIS A 54 -9.07 -8.32 8.36
N PRO A 55 -8.57 -8.02 9.56
CA PRO A 55 -7.40 -7.18 9.74
C PRO A 55 -6.10 -7.94 9.45
N PHE A 56 -5.15 -7.27 8.81
CA PHE A 56 -3.80 -7.79 8.54
C PHE A 56 -2.90 -7.53 9.77
N ILE A 57 -3.18 -8.23 10.87
CA ILE A 57 -2.59 -7.92 12.19
C ILE A 57 -1.07 -8.04 12.19
N ASP A 58 -0.54 -9.13 11.65
CA ASP A 58 0.92 -9.37 11.66
C ASP A 58 1.65 -8.35 10.79
N LEU A 59 1.11 -8.06 9.59
CA LEU A 59 1.65 -7.03 8.72
C LEU A 59 1.60 -5.64 9.37
N ALA A 60 0.49 -5.29 10.02
CA ALA A 60 0.35 -4.02 10.73
C ALA A 60 1.37 -3.89 11.88
N ALA A 61 1.65 -4.99 12.59
CA ALA A 61 2.68 -5.03 13.62
C ALA A 61 4.07 -4.80 13.03
N GLN A 62 4.41 -5.46 11.92
CA GLN A 62 5.69 -5.27 11.24
C GLN A 62 5.88 -3.82 10.77
N PHE A 63 4.87 -3.20 10.16
CA PHE A 63 4.95 -1.77 9.79
C PHE A 63 5.20 -0.86 11.00
N ARG A 64 4.56 -1.17 12.13
CA ARG A 64 4.72 -0.41 13.37
C ARG A 64 6.14 -0.51 13.94
N GLU A 65 6.81 -1.66 13.81
CA GLU A 65 8.22 -1.84 14.20
C GLU A 65 9.18 -0.92 13.42
N HIS A 66 8.75 -0.44 12.26
CA HIS A 66 9.48 0.50 11.40
C HIS A 66 8.98 1.95 11.52
N ASP A 67 8.18 2.27 12.54
CA ASP A 67 7.56 3.59 12.75
C ASP A 67 6.66 4.05 11.59
N ILE A 68 6.06 3.11 10.86
CA ILE A 68 5.15 3.38 9.74
C ILE A 68 3.73 3.04 10.16
N ALA A 69 2.82 4.01 10.04
CA ALA A 69 1.40 3.78 10.23
C ALA A 69 0.84 2.94 9.07
N PHE A 70 0.04 1.92 9.39
CA PHE A 70 -0.57 1.03 8.40
C PHE A 70 -2.08 1.22 8.33
N GLU A 71 -2.61 1.44 7.13
CA GLU A 71 -4.04 1.49 6.86
C GLU A 71 -4.44 0.41 5.84
N LEU A 72 -5.46 -0.37 6.18
CA LEU A 72 -6.04 -1.37 5.29
C LEU A 72 -7.37 -0.86 4.73
N LEU A 73 -7.51 -0.87 3.42
CA LEU A 73 -8.68 -0.41 2.70
C LEU A 73 -9.02 -1.35 1.53
N SER A 74 -10.23 -1.22 0.98
CA SER A 74 -10.49 -1.72 -0.38
C SER A 74 -9.64 -0.96 -1.39
N THR A 75 -9.28 -1.57 -2.52
CA THR A 75 -8.52 -0.87 -3.58
C THR A 75 -9.24 0.40 -4.03
N ALA A 76 -10.57 0.37 -4.18
CA ALA A 76 -11.34 1.55 -4.55
C ALA A 76 -11.28 2.68 -3.50
N ALA A 77 -11.29 2.33 -2.21
CA ALA A 77 -11.13 3.31 -1.13
C ALA A 77 -9.68 3.83 -1.04
N ALA A 78 -8.69 2.94 -1.13
CA ALA A 78 -7.28 3.29 -1.15
C ALA A 78 -6.94 4.28 -2.28
N CYS A 79 -7.48 4.07 -3.49
CA CYS A 79 -7.33 5.03 -4.59
C CYS A 79 -7.86 6.43 -4.25
N ARG A 80 -9.01 6.53 -3.58
CA ARG A 80 -9.57 7.83 -3.17
C ARG A 80 -8.72 8.46 -2.07
N THR A 81 -8.35 7.68 -1.05
CA THR A 81 -7.47 8.13 0.04
C THR A 81 -6.13 8.62 -0.50
N TRP A 82 -5.51 7.90 -1.43
CA TRP A 82 -4.28 8.30 -2.09
C TRP A 82 -4.40 9.70 -2.73
N ASN A 83 -5.45 9.94 -3.52
CA ASN A 83 -5.66 11.24 -4.15
C ASN A 83 -5.81 12.38 -3.14
N VAL A 84 -6.51 12.13 -2.03
CA VAL A 84 -6.65 13.11 -0.93
C VAL A 84 -5.28 13.38 -0.30
N LEU A 85 -4.55 12.34 0.08
CA LEU A 85 -3.21 12.47 0.68
C LEU A 85 -2.26 13.27 -0.22
N MET A 86 -2.25 12.98 -1.53
CA MET A 86 -1.43 13.72 -2.49
C MET A 86 -1.86 15.17 -2.63
N SER A 87 -3.16 15.46 -2.61
CA SER A 87 -3.67 16.84 -2.67
C SER A 87 -3.32 17.66 -1.42
N GLU A 88 -3.18 16.99 -0.27
CA GLU A 88 -2.76 17.59 1.00
C GLU A 88 -1.23 17.70 1.14
N GLY A 89 -0.46 17.18 0.18
CA GLY A 89 1.00 17.13 0.25
C GLY A 89 1.52 16.19 1.36
N ARG A 90 0.73 15.20 1.77
CA ARG A 90 1.09 14.23 2.79
C ARG A 90 2.13 13.25 2.23
N ASN A 91 3.15 12.95 3.02
CA ASN A 91 4.11 11.89 2.69
C ASN A 91 3.50 10.52 3.04
N ALA A 92 3.21 9.72 2.03
CA ALA A 92 2.62 8.39 2.19
C ALA A 92 3.05 7.47 1.03
N ALA A 93 2.96 6.16 1.27
CA ALA A 93 3.04 5.11 0.26
C ALA A 93 1.70 4.36 0.19
N ALA A 94 1.39 3.77 -0.96
CA ALA A 94 0.24 2.88 -1.08
C ALA A 94 0.55 1.68 -1.97
N ALA A 95 0.05 0.50 -1.60
CA ALA A 95 0.05 -0.67 -2.48
C ALA A 95 -1.39 -1.01 -2.87
N LEU A 96 -1.67 -1.08 -4.15
CA LEU A 96 -2.97 -1.34 -4.73
C LEU A 96 -2.96 -2.70 -5.41
N VAL A 97 -3.77 -3.63 -4.90
CA VAL A 97 -3.97 -4.94 -5.50
C VAL A 97 -5.04 -4.83 -6.58
N ALA A 98 -4.71 -5.23 -7.81
CA ALA A 98 -5.67 -5.34 -8.89
C ALA A 98 -6.45 -6.65 -8.77
N ILE A 99 -7.78 -6.55 -8.86
CA ILE A 99 -8.73 -7.66 -8.98
C ILE A 99 -9.30 -7.73 -10.38
#